data_AF-A0A534NGY3-F1
#
_entry.id   AF-A0A534NGY3-F1
#
_cell.length_a   1.000
_cell.length_b   1.000
_cell.length_c   1.000
_cell.angle_alpha   90.00
_cell.angle_beta   90.00
_cell.angle_gamma   90.00
#
_symmetry.space_group_name_H-M   'P 1'
#
loop_
_entity.id
_entity.type
_entity.pdbx_description
1 polymer ?
#
loop_
_entity_poly.entity_id
_entity_poly.type
_entity_poly.pdbx_seq_one_letter_code
_entity_poly.pdbx_strand_id
1 'polypeptide(L)'
;TLETNSQNTIISLFRRRHEALRKTRGVVMSMALLNGLDGTLTWAGVGNVEGVLVRANLAIKRHTESLLLRAGVVGGQLSEPHASIIPIMSGDTLILVTDGIRSGFDERVTLHHSPKEIATDILSEHAKGSDDALVLVARYLGREA
;
A
#
# COMPACT_ATOMS: atom_id res chain seq x y z
N THR A 1 -21.82 -5.92 -7.58
CA THR A 1 -21.73 -4.92 -6.51
C THR A 1 -20.47 -4.09 -6.70
N LEU A 2 -20.39 -2.85 -6.21
CA LEU A 2 -19.23 -1.94 -6.39
C LEU A 2 -17.90 -2.57 -5.93
N GLU A 3 -17.93 -3.38 -4.87
CA GLU A 3 -16.81 -4.18 -4.36
C GLU A 3 -16.17 -5.08 -5.45
N THR A 4 -17.00 -5.83 -6.17
CA THR A 4 -16.56 -6.68 -7.28
C THR A 4 -15.94 -5.86 -8.40
N ASN A 5 -16.44 -4.64 -8.63
CA ASN A 5 -15.92 -3.77 -9.69
C ASN A 5 -14.52 -3.24 -9.35
N SER A 6 -14.29 -2.82 -8.10
CA SER A 6 -12.97 -2.35 -7.64
C SER A 6 -11.92 -3.46 -7.66
N GLN A 7 -12.27 -4.67 -7.20
CA GLN A 7 -11.37 -5.84 -7.30
C GLN A 7 -11.05 -6.18 -8.76
N ASN A 8 -12.07 -6.23 -9.63
CA ASN A 8 -11.85 -6.48 -11.06
C ASN A 8 -10.96 -5.41 -11.69
N THR A 9 -11.12 -4.15 -11.27
CA THR A 9 -10.30 -3.03 -11.76
C THR A 9 -8.83 -3.23 -11.40
N ILE A 10 -8.50 -3.46 -10.12
CA ILE A 10 -7.10 -3.59 -9.69
C ILE A 10 -6.45 -4.86 -10.27
N ILE A 11 -7.18 -5.98 -10.34
CA ILE A 11 -6.71 -7.22 -10.96
C ILE A 11 -6.44 -7.01 -12.46
N SER A 12 -7.34 -6.31 -13.17
CA SER A 12 -7.15 -5.98 -14.58
C SER A 12 -5.93 -5.08 -14.81
N LEU A 13 -5.65 -4.14 -13.89
CA LEU A 13 -4.46 -3.30 -13.95
C LEU A 13 -3.20 -4.13 -13.77
N PHE A 14 -3.16 -5.04 -12.80
CA PHE A 14 -2.04 -5.98 -12.62
C PHE A 14 -1.79 -6.82 -13.86
N ARG A 15 -2.84 -7.42 -14.46
CA ARG A 15 -2.72 -8.20 -15.69
C ARG A 15 -2.19 -7.36 -16.86
N ARG A 16 -2.71 -6.14 -17.04
CA ARG A 16 -2.21 -5.22 -18.08
C ARG A 16 -0.73 -4.88 -17.87
N ARG A 17 -0.31 -4.60 -16.64
CA ARG A 17 1.10 -4.31 -16.32
C ARG A 17 1.98 -5.54 -16.50
N HIS A 18 1.50 -6.72 -16.12
CA HIS A 18 2.18 -7.98 -16.35
C HIS A 18 2.51 -8.18 -17.83
N GLU A 19 1.50 -8.11 -18.70
CA GLU A 19 1.70 -8.29 -20.15
C GLU A 19 2.64 -7.24 -20.75
N ALA A 20 2.49 -5.97 -20.35
CA ALA A 20 3.37 -4.89 -20.81
C ALA A 20 4.85 -5.08 -20.42
N LEU A 21 5.12 -5.84 -19.35
CA LEU A 21 6.47 -6.02 -18.78
C LEU A 21 7.10 -7.38 -19.11
N ARG A 22 6.45 -8.27 -19.87
CA ARG A 22 6.94 -9.64 -20.16
C ARG A 22 8.31 -9.74 -20.81
N LYS A 23 8.78 -8.68 -21.47
CA LYS A 23 10.09 -8.62 -22.13
C LYS A 23 11.14 -7.82 -21.33
N THR A 24 10.85 -7.57 -20.05
CA THR A 24 11.76 -6.88 -19.13
C THR A 24 12.25 -7.87 -18.07
N ARG A 25 13.02 -7.38 -17.09
CA ARG A 25 13.33 -8.17 -15.88
C ARG A 25 12.11 -8.42 -14.99
N GLY A 26 11.02 -7.70 -15.24
CA GLY A 26 9.84 -7.65 -14.38
C GLY A 26 10.02 -6.71 -13.20
N VAL A 27 8.94 -6.53 -12.44
CA VAL A 27 8.89 -5.66 -11.25
C VAL A 27 8.09 -6.31 -10.13
N VAL A 28 8.42 -5.93 -8.90
CA VAL A 28 7.52 -6.06 -7.76
C VAL A 28 6.64 -4.81 -7.69
N MET A 29 5.40 -4.93 -7.24
CA MET A 29 4.52 -3.76 -7.15
C MET A 29 3.37 -3.96 -6.19
N SER A 30 2.94 -2.85 -5.63
CA SER A 30 1.72 -2.76 -4.82
C SER A 30 0.80 -1.66 -5.36
N MET A 31 -0.51 -1.92 -5.32
CA MET A 31 -1.54 -0.99 -5.76
C MET A 31 -2.60 -0.82 -4.67
N ALA A 32 -3.06 0.41 -4.53
CA ALA A 32 -4.13 0.83 -3.63
C ALA A 32 -5.14 1.66 -4.43
N LEU A 33 -6.42 1.30 -4.33
CA LEU A 33 -7.54 2.10 -4.85
C LEU A 33 -8.40 2.52 -3.66
N LEU A 34 -8.44 3.82 -3.38
CA LEU A 34 -9.31 4.38 -2.35
C LEU A 34 -10.65 4.77 -2.98
N ASN A 35 -11.74 4.27 -2.40
CA ASN A 35 -13.10 4.64 -2.78
C ASN A 35 -13.71 5.48 -1.65
N GLY A 36 -13.79 6.79 -1.88
CA GLY A 36 -14.32 7.74 -0.91
C GLY A 36 -15.83 7.66 -0.69
N LEU A 37 -16.59 7.08 -1.62
CA LEU A 37 -18.04 6.91 -1.48
C LEU A 37 -18.35 5.77 -0.50
N ASP A 38 -17.62 4.67 -0.62
CA ASP A 38 -17.86 3.46 0.18
C ASP A 38 -16.98 3.41 1.44
N GLY A 39 -16.01 4.33 1.58
CA GLY A 39 -15.04 4.31 2.67
C GLY A 39 -14.19 3.05 2.67
N THR A 40 -13.70 2.64 1.49
CA THR A 40 -12.93 1.39 1.33
C THR A 40 -11.60 1.62 0.62
N LEU A 41 -10.61 0.83 1.01
CA LEU A 41 -9.35 0.62 0.32
C LEU A 41 -9.39 -0.75 -0.36
N THR A 42 -9.25 -0.79 -1.69
CA THR A 42 -8.96 -2.03 -2.41
C THR A 42 -7.45 -2.15 -2.61
N TRP A 43 -6.87 -3.26 -2.17
CA TRP A 43 -5.43 -3.49 -2.12
C TRP A 43 -5.05 -4.75 -2.90
N ALA A 44 -3.94 -4.70 -3.63
CA ALA A 44 -3.26 -5.88 -4.15
C ALA A 44 -1.76 -5.61 -4.24
N GLY A 45 -0.94 -6.58 -3.84
CA GLY A 45 0.51 -6.45 -3.89
C GLY A 45 1.23 -7.75 -4.23
N VAL A 46 2.31 -7.62 -5.00
CA VAL A 46 3.15 -8.70 -5.51
C VAL A 46 4.61 -8.37 -5.21
N GLY A 47 5.32 -9.31 -4.59
CA GLY A 47 6.71 -9.14 -4.19
C GLY A 47 6.82 -8.55 -2.78
N ASN A 48 7.61 -7.50 -2.63
CA ASN A 48 8.07 -6.99 -1.33
C ASN A 48 7.89 -5.46 -1.17
N VAL A 49 7.05 -4.81 -1.98
CA VAL A 49 6.63 -3.42 -1.73
C VAL A 49 5.59 -3.43 -0.61
N GLU A 50 6.04 -3.20 0.61
CA GLU A 50 5.23 -3.32 1.82
C GLU A 50 4.18 -2.20 1.91
N GLY A 51 2.95 -2.58 2.28
CA GLY A 51 1.86 -1.66 2.55
C GLY A 51 1.42 -1.79 4.00
N VAL A 52 1.26 -0.67 4.68
CA VAL A 52 0.83 -0.60 6.07
C VAL A 52 -0.30 0.41 6.20
N LEU A 53 -1.38 0.02 6.85
CA LEU A 53 -2.51 0.90 7.16
C LEU A 53 -2.53 1.24 8.65
N VAL A 54 -2.27 2.50 8.97
CA VAL A 54 -2.29 3.03 10.33
C VAL A 54 -3.66 3.63 10.61
N ARG A 55 -4.33 3.12 11.65
CA ARG A 55 -5.69 3.47 12.06
C ARG A 55 -5.68 4.71 12.93
N ALA A 56 -6.47 5.72 12.56
CA ALA A 56 -6.61 6.94 13.36
C ALA A 56 -7.48 6.76 14.61
N ASN A 57 -8.42 5.81 14.56
CA ASN A 57 -9.31 5.57 15.68
C ASN A 57 -8.56 4.86 16.83
N LEU A 58 -8.38 5.58 17.94
CA LEU A 58 -7.70 5.09 19.13
C LEU A 58 -8.42 3.93 19.85
N ALA A 59 -9.70 3.68 19.53
CA ALA A 59 -10.45 2.54 20.06
C ALA A 59 -10.09 1.20 19.39
N ILE A 60 -9.37 1.23 18.26
CA ILE A 60 -8.96 0.02 17.54
C ILE A 60 -7.72 -0.58 18.21
N LYS A 61 -7.84 -1.81 18.72
CA LYS A 61 -6.76 -2.52 19.45
C LYS A 61 -5.46 -2.68 18.65
N ARG A 62 -5.55 -2.78 17.33
CA ARG A 62 -4.39 -2.82 16.42
C ARG A 62 -4.37 -1.51 15.63
N HIS A 63 -3.50 -0.59 16.06
CA HIS A 63 -3.32 0.69 15.38
C HIS A 63 -2.67 0.56 14.00
N THR A 64 -2.07 -0.59 13.71
CA THR A 64 -1.37 -0.84 12.46
C THR A 64 -1.78 -2.19 11.87
N GLU A 65 -2.05 -2.21 10.57
CA GLU A 65 -2.43 -3.39 9.80
C GLU A 65 -1.52 -3.53 8.57
N SER A 66 -0.69 -4.57 8.54
CA SER A 66 0.11 -4.91 7.36
C SER A 66 -0.78 -5.48 6.25
N LEU A 67 -0.60 -4.96 5.04
CA LEU A 67 -1.37 -5.34 3.87
C LEU A 67 -0.73 -6.55 3.19
N LEU A 68 -1.53 -7.56 2.88
CA LEU A 68 -1.05 -8.84 2.40
C LEU A 68 -0.36 -8.70 1.02
N LEU A 69 0.85 -9.23 0.93
CA LEU A 69 1.59 -9.39 -0.32
C LEU A 69 1.57 -10.84 -0.78
N ARG A 70 1.63 -11.05 -2.09
CA ARG A 70 1.79 -12.37 -2.71
C ARG A 70 3.18 -12.49 -3.33
N ALA A 71 3.78 -13.67 -3.25
CA ALA A 71 5.03 -13.94 -3.94
C ALA A 71 4.83 -13.86 -5.47
N GLY A 72 5.84 -13.35 -6.17
CA GLY A 72 5.84 -13.27 -7.63
C GLY A 72 6.54 -12.03 -8.16
N VAL A 73 6.59 -11.94 -9.48
CA VAL A 73 7.16 -10.81 -10.23
C VAL A 73 6.24 -10.48 -11.40
N VAL A 74 5.79 -9.23 -11.49
CA VAL A 74 4.97 -8.73 -12.60
C VAL A 74 5.83 -8.59 -13.85
N GLY A 75 5.40 -9.18 -14.97
CA GLY A 75 6.23 -9.37 -16.17
C GLY A 75 7.10 -10.64 -16.13
N GLY A 76 7.14 -11.36 -15.01
CA GLY A 76 7.85 -12.63 -14.83
C GLY A 76 6.91 -13.77 -14.42
N GLN A 77 7.22 -14.45 -13.32
CA GLN A 77 6.34 -15.46 -12.74
C GLN A 77 5.28 -14.76 -11.86
N LEU A 78 4.03 -14.75 -12.32
CA LEU A 78 2.91 -14.13 -11.61
C LEU A 78 1.76 -15.13 -11.48
N SER A 79 1.38 -15.47 -10.25
CA SER A 79 0.10 -16.12 -9.96
C SER A 79 -1.05 -15.14 -10.12
N GLU A 80 -2.28 -15.63 -10.20
CA GLU A 80 -3.47 -14.79 -10.32
C GLU A 80 -3.49 -13.69 -9.23
N PRO A 81 -3.51 -12.41 -9.59
CA PRO A 81 -3.55 -11.31 -8.62
C PRO A 81 -4.80 -11.42 -7.74
N HIS A 82 -4.61 -11.29 -6.43
CA HIS A 82 -5.71 -11.29 -5.47
C HIS A 82 -5.84 -9.91 -4.83
N ALA A 83 -7.07 -9.42 -4.75
CA ALA A 83 -7.38 -8.12 -4.20
C ALA A 83 -8.21 -8.22 -2.92
N SER A 84 -7.76 -7.55 -1.87
CA SER A 84 -8.47 -7.40 -0.60
C SER A 84 -9.21 -6.08 -0.56
N ILE A 85 -10.38 -6.05 0.08
CA ILE A 85 -11.13 -4.82 0.36
C ILE A 85 -11.12 -4.61 1.87
N ILE A 86 -10.72 -3.41 2.28
CA ILE A 86 -10.50 -3.05 3.67
C ILE A 86 -11.29 -1.78 3.96
N PRO A 87 -12.15 -1.75 5.00
CA PRO A 87 -12.82 -0.51 5.39
C PRO A 87 -11.79 0.51 5.91
N ILE A 88 -11.97 1.78 5.58
CA ILE A 88 -11.12 2.90 6.01
C ILE A 88 -11.96 4.05 6.54
N MET A 89 -11.45 4.74 7.55
CA MET A 89 -12.11 5.90 8.17
C MET A 89 -11.27 7.16 7.98
N SER A 90 -11.92 8.33 8.06
CA SER A 90 -11.19 9.61 8.03
C SER A 90 -10.09 9.62 9.10
N GLY A 91 -8.90 10.04 8.70
CA GLY A 91 -7.66 10.00 9.48
C GLY A 91 -6.78 8.77 9.23
N ASP A 92 -7.33 7.65 8.76
CA ASP A 92 -6.54 6.45 8.46
C ASP A 92 -5.45 6.80 7.43
N THR A 93 -4.25 6.29 7.65
CA THR A 93 -3.07 6.64 6.86
C THR A 93 -2.44 5.39 6.27
N LEU A 94 -2.39 5.33 4.94
CA LEU A 94 -1.71 4.30 4.16
C LEU A 94 -0.24 4.70 3.97
N ILE A 95 0.67 3.77 4.27
CA ILE A 95 2.11 3.89 4.06
C ILE A 95 2.55 2.77 3.12
N LEU A 96 3.35 3.11 2.13
CA LEU A 96 3.95 2.18 1.18
C LEU A 96 5.46 2.38 1.20
N VAL A 97 6.22 1.28 1.32
CA VAL A 97 7.68 1.33 1.31
C VAL A 97 8.28 0.28 0.38
N THR A 98 9.41 0.60 -0.23
CA THR A 98 10.25 -0.40 -0.91
C THR A 98 11.11 -1.15 0.10
N ASP A 99 11.74 -2.24 -0.35
CA ASP A 99 12.69 -3.02 0.44
C ASP A 99 14.00 -2.27 0.75
N GLY A 100 14.24 -1.11 0.15
CA GLY A 100 15.26 -0.15 0.61
C GLY A 100 15.00 0.42 2.01
N ILE A 101 13.81 0.23 2.59
CA ILE A 101 13.44 0.61 3.95
C ILE A 101 13.58 -0.59 4.90
N ARG A 102 14.13 -0.36 6.10
CA ARG A 102 14.21 -1.37 7.18
C ARG A 102 12.82 -1.63 7.76
N SER A 103 12.53 -2.89 8.06
CA SER A 103 11.32 -3.31 8.80
C SER A 103 11.22 -2.60 10.16
N GLY A 104 10.00 -2.51 10.69
CA GLY A 104 9.73 -1.80 11.97
C GLY A 104 9.65 -0.28 11.81
N PHE A 105 9.59 0.23 10.58
CA PHE A 105 9.38 1.66 10.32
C PHE A 105 8.03 2.19 10.82
N ASP A 106 7.06 1.29 11.00
CA ASP A 106 5.68 1.59 11.38
C ASP A 106 5.49 1.70 12.91
N GLU A 107 6.44 1.20 13.71
CA GLU A 107 6.33 1.12 15.18
C GLU A 107 6.20 2.50 15.87
N ARG A 108 6.71 3.56 15.22
CA ARG A 108 6.76 4.93 15.80
C ARG A 108 5.99 5.96 14.98
N VAL A 109 5.16 5.53 14.02
CA VAL A 109 4.39 6.45 13.20
C VAL A 109 3.40 7.22 14.06
N THR A 110 3.50 8.55 14.05
CA THR A 110 2.56 9.46 14.70
C THR A 110 1.63 10.10 13.68
N LEU A 111 0.32 9.95 13.87
CA LEU A 111 -0.67 10.55 12.99
C LEU A 111 -0.87 12.06 13.23
N HIS A 112 -0.22 12.63 14.24
CA HIS A 112 -0.18 14.08 14.44
C HIS A 112 0.69 14.79 13.39
N HIS A 113 1.71 14.10 12.86
CA HIS A 113 2.53 14.62 11.75
C HIS A 113 1.75 14.59 10.44
N SER A 114 2.10 15.50 9.53
CA SER A 114 1.62 15.50 8.16
C SER A 114 2.15 14.28 7.40
N PRO A 115 1.48 13.84 6.32
CA PRO A 115 1.98 12.74 5.48
C PRO A 115 3.42 12.94 4.99
N LYS A 116 3.79 14.19 4.68
CA LYS A 116 5.14 14.54 4.23
C LYS A 116 6.18 14.36 5.34
N GLU A 117 5.87 14.81 6.55
CA GLU A 117 6.75 14.63 7.72
C GLU A 117 6.92 13.13 8.00
N ILE A 118 5.83 12.35 8.06
CA ILE A 118 5.91 10.89 8.25
C ILE A 118 6.81 10.24 7.20
N ALA A 119 6.66 10.60 5.91
CA ALA A 119 7.50 10.05 4.85
C ALA A 119 8.98 10.42 5.01
N THR A 120 9.25 11.65 5.45
CA THR A 120 10.61 12.16 5.67
C THR A 120 11.26 11.48 6.87
N ASP A 121 10.53 11.33 7.97
CA ASP A 121 10.99 10.67 9.19
C ASP A 121 11.37 9.22 8.88
N ILE A 122 10.49 8.46 8.21
CA ILE A 122 10.74 7.07 7.81
C ILE A 122 11.98 6.97 6.91
N LEU A 123 12.10 7.83 5.88
CA LEU A 123 13.27 7.83 5.01
C LEU A 123 14.57 8.09 5.79
N SER A 124 14.56 9.09 6.67
CA SER A 124 15.75 9.50 7.42
C SER A 124 16.21 8.44 8.43
N GLU A 125 15.26 7.75 9.08
CA GLU A 125 15.54 6.82 10.18
C GLU A 125 15.68 5.37 9.70
N HIS A 126 15.02 4.98 8.60
CA HIS A 126 14.90 3.59 8.18
C HIS A 126 15.50 3.26 6.80
N ALA A 127 15.96 4.24 6.01
CA ALA A 127 16.65 3.93 4.76
C ALA A 127 17.92 3.10 4.99
N LYS A 128 18.09 2.02 4.22
CA LYS A 128 19.25 1.12 4.31
C LYS A 128 20.54 1.75 3.78
N GLY A 129 20.43 2.66 2.80
CA GLY A 129 21.58 3.26 2.12
C GLY A 129 22.31 2.34 1.15
N SER A 130 22.02 1.04 1.16
CA SER A 130 22.56 0.03 0.24
C SER A 130 21.67 -0.24 -0.98
N ASP A 131 20.48 0.34 -1.02
CA ASP A 131 19.46 0.12 -2.05
C ASP A 131 18.55 1.35 -2.18
N ASP A 132 17.79 1.41 -3.27
CA ASP A 132 16.87 2.50 -3.55
C ASP A 132 15.69 2.49 -2.56
N ALA A 133 15.51 3.60 -1.87
CA ALA A 133 14.49 3.77 -0.84
C ALA A 133 13.38 4.70 -1.31
N LEU A 134 12.13 4.23 -1.25
CA LEU A 134 10.94 5.03 -1.52
C LEU A 134 9.93 4.84 -0.39
N VAL A 135 9.32 5.95 0.02
CA VAL A 135 8.20 5.98 0.97
C VAL A 135 7.09 6.83 0.37
N LEU A 136 5.87 6.29 0.34
CA LEU A 136 4.66 7.01 0.00
C LEU A 136 3.72 6.97 1.19
N VAL A 137 3.18 8.13 1.57
CA VAL A 137 2.22 8.27 2.67
C VAL A 137 0.99 9.00 2.15
N ALA A 138 -0.18 8.42 2.38
CA ALA A 138 -1.47 8.98 2.01
C ALA A 138 -2.44 8.90 3.19
N ARG A 139 -2.97 10.05 3.62
CA ARG A 139 -4.00 10.11 4.66
C ARG A 139 -5.37 10.24 4.01
N TYR A 140 -6.29 9.35 4.37
CA TYR A 140 -7.66 9.41 3.92
C TYR A 140 -8.41 10.44 4.77
N LEU A 141 -8.90 11.52 4.16
CA LEU A 141 -9.61 12.60 4.87
C LEU A 141 -11.13 12.36 4.96
N GLY A 142 -11.62 11.26 4.38
CA GLY A 142 -13.06 11.09 4.16
C GLY A 142 -13.52 11.90 2.95
N ARG A 143 -14.83 11.92 2.75
CA ARG A 143 -15.46 12.78 1.75
C ARG A 143 -15.70 14.16 2.38
N GLU A 144 -15.34 15.24 1.69
CA GLU A 144 -15.88 16.56 2.00
C GLU A 144 -17.39 16.52 1.73
N ALA A 145 -18.20 16.83 2.76
CA ALA A 145 -19.65 16.80 2.68
C ALA A 145 -20.19 17.80 1.65
#